data_AF-A0A7C5JGQ0-F1
#
_entry.id   AF-A0A7C5JGQ0-F1
#
_cell.length_a   1.000
_cell.length_b   1.000
_cell.length_c   1.000
_cell.angle_alpha   90.00
_cell.angle_beta   90.00
_cell.angle_gamma   90.00
#
_symmetry.space_group_name_H-M   'P 1'
#
loop_
_entity.id
_entity.type
_entity.pdbx_description
1 polymer ?
#
loop_
_entity_poly.entity_id
_entity_poly.type
_entity_poly.pdbx_seq_one_letter_code
_entity_poly.pdbx_strand_id
1 'polypeptide(L)'
;MSSKSLLLSSVVALLVTACGSKQYYTPQTIVSSVSTSSSEKIVNFNRAGATLDNGKVLTRQGALKLKLEDGYKFINGNSNGIVLSNKDGKCTVLKNGKTQVIEFPKELIAGTIIENSLVYILRDNNFGIYDLSKKSIVYNEKGEKVFSIDTRVENPIQVEKLVVVPLLNGKLVVLNLKERKIVKEILVSSESSLNNIIFLKRLKNTLIASTPYKLIAINNQGRKEFKRDISEVIIDDNSIFVFSKDGKISKLDATLTVQDEKKFKFAHFSVATVYKDRVYALDKQGY
;
A
#
# COMPACT_ATOMS: atom_id res chain seq x y z
N MET A 1 25.35 56.29 -12.00
CA MET A 1 24.22 55.33 -11.98
C MET A 1 23.06 55.95 -11.23
N SER A 2 21.88 56.02 -11.83
CA SER A 2 20.67 56.62 -11.23
C SER A 2 20.26 55.87 -9.95
N SER A 3 19.80 56.59 -8.92
CA SER A 3 19.31 56.01 -7.66
C SER A 3 18.21 54.96 -7.86
N LYS A 4 17.45 55.05 -8.96
CA LYS A 4 16.43 54.07 -9.36
C LYS A 4 17.04 52.73 -9.81
N SER A 5 18.25 52.73 -10.36
CA SER A 5 18.97 51.51 -10.80
C SER A 5 19.56 50.75 -9.61
N LEU A 6 19.97 51.44 -8.54
CA LEU A 6 20.43 50.82 -7.28
C LEU A 6 19.29 50.18 -6.48
N LEU A 7 18.12 50.81 -6.44
CA LEU A 7 16.92 50.25 -5.80
C LEU A 7 16.42 48.99 -6.51
N LEU A 8 16.39 48.99 -7.85
CA LEU A 8 15.98 47.82 -8.63
C LEU A 8 16.98 46.65 -8.50
N SER A 9 18.28 46.96 -8.47
CA SER A 9 19.32 45.96 -8.21
C SER A 9 19.22 45.33 -6.81
N SER A 10 18.87 46.12 -5.80
CA SER A 10 18.71 45.63 -4.42
C SER A 10 17.47 44.74 -4.24
N VAL A 11 16.36 45.05 -4.91
CA VAL A 11 15.13 44.23 -4.90
C VAL A 11 15.34 42.89 -5.62
N VAL A 12 16.07 42.89 -6.75
CA VAL A 12 16.42 41.65 -7.46
C VAL A 12 17.36 40.78 -6.62
N ALA A 13 18.36 41.36 -5.95
CA ALA A 13 19.27 40.60 -5.08
C ALA A 13 18.54 39.92 -3.90
N LEU A 14 17.53 40.57 -3.31
CA LEU A 14 16.69 39.97 -2.26
C LEU A 14 15.86 38.79 -2.77
N LEU A 15 15.41 38.81 -4.02
CA LEU A 15 14.63 37.71 -4.62
C LEU A 15 15.45 36.46 -4.93
N VAL A 16 16.78 36.56 -5.13
CA VAL A 16 17.65 35.40 -5.39
C VAL A 16 18.09 34.69 -4.11
N THR A 17 18.06 35.37 -2.95
CA THR A 17 18.40 34.75 -1.65
C THR A 17 17.24 33.94 -1.03
N ALA A 18 16.05 33.99 -1.63
CA ALA A 18 14.88 33.21 -1.20
C ALA A 18 14.92 31.73 -1.67
N CYS A 19 16.08 31.20 -2.06
CA CYS A 19 16.28 29.78 -2.30
C CYS A 19 16.36 29.06 -0.94
N GLY A 20 15.19 28.77 -0.34
CA GLY A 20 15.11 28.03 0.92
C GLY A 20 15.85 26.69 0.81
N SER A 21 16.89 26.50 1.61
CA SER A 21 17.63 25.24 1.69
C SER A 21 16.68 24.10 2.04
N LYS A 22 16.71 22.99 1.29
CA LYS A 22 15.90 21.81 1.57
C LYS A 22 16.21 21.28 2.98
N GLN A 23 15.20 21.19 3.83
CA GLN A 23 15.34 20.72 5.21
C GLN A 23 15.01 19.23 5.29
N TYR A 24 15.78 18.52 6.11
CA TYR A 24 15.65 17.08 6.33
C TYR A 24 15.38 16.79 7.80
N TYR A 25 14.75 15.66 8.08
CA TYR A 25 14.61 15.19 9.45
C TYR A 25 15.98 14.92 10.07
N THR A 26 16.14 15.28 11.33
CA THR A 26 17.31 14.94 12.13
C THR A 26 16.81 14.38 13.47
N PRO A 27 17.20 13.14 13.83
CA PRO A 27 16.77 12.54 15.08
C PRO A 27 17.33 13.32 16.28
N GLN A 28 16.50 13.50 17.31
CA GLN A 28 16.93 14.16 18.57
C GLN A 28 17.98 13.35 19.32
N THR A 29 17.96 12.03 19.16
CA THR A 29 18.89 11.10 19.80
C THR A 29 19.23 10.01 18.82
N ILE A 30 20.52 9.81 18.57
CA ILE A 30 21.03 8.71 17.75
C ILE A 30 21.47 7.62 18.73
N VAL A 31 20.66 6.55 18.84
CA VAL A 31 20.95 5.44 19.76
C VAL A 31 21.96 4.47 19.13
N SER A 32 21.91 4.29 17.82
CA SER A 32 22.86 3.47 17.05
C SER A 32 22.68 3.72 15.55
N SER A 33 23.76 3.77 14.78
CA SER A 33 23.69 3.70 13.31
C SER A 33 23.71 2.23 12.88
N VAL A 34 22.62 1.75 12.28
CA VAL A 34 22.60 0.43 11.65
C VAL A 34 22.97 0.61 10.18
N SER A 35 24.20 0.26 9.81
CA SER A 35 24.62 0.17 8.42
C SER A 35 24.33 -1.24 7.88
N THR A 36 23.11 -1.48 7.41
CA THR A 36 22.84 -2.67 6.59
C THR A 36 23.27 -2.40 5.16
N SER A 37 24.51 -2.77 4.82
CA SER A 37 24.97 -2.81 3.43
C SER A 37 24.41 -4.05 2.74
N SER A 38 23.16 -4.00 2.27
CA SER A 38 22.69 -4.95 1.27
C SER A 38 23.12 -4.45 -0.11
N SER A 39 23.87 -5.26 -0.85
CA SER A 39 24.20 -4.97 -2.25
C SER A 39 22.98 -5.04 -3.18
N GLU A 40 21.93 -5.73 -2.72
CA GLU A 40 20.73 -6.06 -3.48
C GLU A 40 19.72 -4.91 -3.38
N LYS A 41 19.25 -4.42 -4.53
CA LYS A 41 18.30 -3.29 -4.60
C LYS A 41 16.86 -3.78 -4.72
N ILE A 42 15.93 -3.08 -4.07
CA ILE A 42 14.49 -3.31 -4.28
C ILE A 42 14.11 -2.78 -5.67
N VAL A 43 13.63 -3.66 -6.55
CA VAL A 43 13.15 -3.30 -7.90
C VAL A 43 11.62 -3.21 -7.98
N ASN A 44 10.92 -3.86 -7.06
CA ASN A 44 9.47 -3.78 -6.93
C ASN A 44 9.04 -3.98 -5.48
N PHE A 45 7.99 -3.30 -5.04
CA PHE A 45 7.35 -3.59 -3.76
C PHE A 45 5.85 -3.29 -3.80
N ASN A 46 5.12 -3.95 -2.91
CA ASN A 46 3.72 -3.70 -2.59
C ASN A 46 3.51 -3.89 -1.08
N ARG A 47 2.26 -4.06 -0.63
CA ARG A 47 1.97 -4.27 0.79
C ARG A 47 2.32 -5.65 1.34
N ALA A 48 2.39 -6.66 0.49
CA ALA A 48 2.71 -8.03 0.89
C ALA A 48 4.24 -8.25 0.96
N GLY A 49 5.03 -7.56 0.14
CA GLY A 49 6.48 -7.73 0.15
C GLY A 49 7.23 -6.90 -0.90
N ALA A 50 8.53 -7.15 -0.99
CA ALA A 50 9.46 -6.54 -1.92
C ALA A 50 10.21 -7.60 -2.74
N THR A 51 10.43 -7.31 -4.01
CA THR A 51 11.28 -8.09 -4.93
C THR A 51 12.60 -7.35 -5.14
N LEU A 52 13.70 -8.07 -5.01
CA LEU A 52 15.05 -7.57 -5.21
C LEU A 52 15.53 -7.80 -6.65
N ASP A 53 16.53 -7.04 -7.08
CA ASP A 53 17.14 -7.13 -8.42
C ASP A 53 17.70 -8.51 -8.77
N ASN A 54 18.07 -9.30 -7.77
CA ASN A 54 18.51 -10.69 -7.94
C ASN A 54 17.35 -11.71 -7.92
N GLY A 55 16.09 -11.27 -7.92
CA GLY A 55 14.90 -12.11 -7.89
C GLY A 55 14.50 -12.66 -6.51
N LYS A 56 15.22 -12.33 -5.43
CA LYS A 56 14.79 -12.68 -4.06
C LYS A 56 13.55 -11.88 -3.66
N VAL A 57 12.73 -12.49 -2.80
CA VAL A 57 11.51 -11.86 -2.27
C VAL A 57 11.57 -11.76 -0.75
N LEU A 58 11.30 -10.56 -0.23
CA LEU A 58 11.17 -10.27 1.19
C LEU A 58 9.70 -10.04 1.53
N THR A 59 9.19 -10.74 2.55
CA THR A 59 7.82 -10.61 3.05
C THR A 59 7.81 -10.30 4.54
N ARG A 60 6.63 -10.02 5.11
CA ARG A 60 6.48 -9.87 6.57
C ARG A 60 6.87 -11.13 7.35
N GLN A 61 6.83 -12.30 6.72
CA GLN A 61 7.22 -13.59 7.30
C GLN A 61 8.70 -13.91 7.07
N GLY A 62 9.46 -13.01 6.43
CA GLY A 62 10.85 -13.20 6.07
C GLY A 62 11.07 -13.43 4.57
N ALA A 63 12.28 -13.85 4.22
CA ALA A 63 12.65 -14.13 2.84
C ALA A 63 11.98 -15.42 2.34
N LEU A 64 11.37 -15.36 1.16
CA LEU A 64 10.81 -16.56 0.53
C LEU A 64 11.94 -17.43 -0.01
N LYS A 65 11.78 -18.75 0.14
CA LYS A 65 12.67 -19.76 -0.46
C LYS A 65 12.33 -19.99 -1.94
N LEU A 66 12.23 -18.90 -2.70
CA LEU A 66 12.02 -18.93 -4.15
C LEU A 66 12.81 -17.78 -4.79
N LYS A 67 13.30 -18.02 -6.00
CA LYS A 67 13.95 -17.01 -6.82
C LYS A 67 13.04 -16.73 -8.01
N LEU A 68 12.70 -15.48 -8.22
CA LEU A 68 11.88 -15.05 -9.35
C LEU A 68 12.72 -15.01 -10.62
N GLU A 69 12.08 -15.36 -11.74
CA GLU A 69 12.59 -15.07 -13.08
C GLU A 69 12.57 -13.56 -13.35
N ASP A 70 13.43 -13.11 -14.25
CA ASP A 70 13.53 -11.70 -14.60
C ASP A 70 12.18 -11.15 -15.09
N GLY A 71 11.83 -9.97 -14.59
CA GLY A 71 10.57 -9.29 -14.93
C GLY A 71 9.34 -9.77 -14.16
N TYR A 72 9.42 -10.87 -13.40
CA TYR A 72 8.38 -11.22 -12.43
C TYR A 72 8.53 -10.40 -11.15
N LYS A 73 7.39 -10.08 -10.55
CA LYS A 73 7.26 -9.47 -9.24
C LYS A 73 6.36 -10.30 -8.34
N PHE A 74 6.65 -10.26 -7.05
CA PHE A 74 5.78 -10.83 -6.03
C PHE A 74 4.50 -10.01 -5.88
N ILE A 75 3.35 -10.68 -5.87
CA ILE A 75 2.04 -10.05 -5.66
C ILE A 75 1.55 -10.28 -4.24
N ASN A 76 1.46 -11.55 -3.85
CA ASN A 76 0.93 -11.94 -2.55
C ASN A 76 1.31 -13.39 -2.22
N GLY A 77 1.24 -13.75 -0.94
CA GLY A 77 1.45 -15.10 -0.46
C GLY A 77 0.69 -15.35 0.84
N ASN A 78 0.03 -16.51 0.93
CA ASN A 78 -0.65 -16.98 2.13
C ASN A 78 -0.56 -18.52 2.22
N SER A 79 -1.30 -19.12 3.15
CA SER A 79 -1.34 -20.59 3.31
C SER A 79 -1.88 -21.33 2.08
N ASN A 80 -2.61 -20.67 1.20
CA ASN A 80 -3.18 -21.27 -0.01
C ASN A 80 -2.23 -21.21 -1.22
N GLY A 81 -1.14 -20.45 -1.14
CA GLY A 81 -0.14 -20.36 -2.20
C GLY A 81 0.44 -18.97 -2.39
N ILE A 82 1.21 -18.83 -3.48
CA ILE A 82 1.93 -17.62 -3.86
C ILE A 82 1.46 -17.18 -5.24
N VAL A 83 1.31 -15.87 -5.41
CA VAL A 83 0.94 -15.21 -6.67
C VAL A 83 2.09 -14.32 -7.12
N LEU A 84 2.52 -14.54 -8.36
CA LEU A 84 3.54 -13.76 -9.06
C LEU A 84 2.92 -13.18 -10.33
N SER A 85 3.41 -12.04 -10.81
CA SER A 85 3.00 -11.49 -12.11
C SER A 85 4.17 -10.81 -12.79
N ASN A 86 4.11 -10.70 -14.12
CA ASN A 86 4.97 -9.81 -14.88
C ASN A 86 4.15 -8.69 -15.54
N LYS A 87 4.84 -7.74 -16.18
CA LYS A 87 4.24 -6.59 -16.88
C LYS A 87 3.44 -6.97 -18.13
N ASP A 88 3.67 -8.15 -18.68
CA ASP A 88 3.05 -8.63 -19.93
C ASP A 88 1.71 -9.34 -19.69
N GLY A 89 1.26 -9.42 -18.43
CA GLY A 89 0.00 -10.07 -18.07
C GLY A 89 0.13 -11.55 -17.72
N LYS A 90 1.34 -12.13 -17.70
CA LYS A 90 1.56 -13.49 -17.19
C LYS A 90 1.54 -13.48 -15.67
N CYS A 91 0.65 -14.29 -15.10
CA CYS A 91 0.54 -14.54 -13.68
C CYS A 91 0.91 -16.00 -13.39
N THR A 92 1.81 -16.22 -12.43
CA THR A 92 2.19 -17.55 -11.97
C THR A 92 1.61 -17.79 -10.58
N VAL A 93 0.82 -18.84 -10.44
CA VAL A 93 0.26 -19.33 -9.18
C VAL A 93 1.04 -20.57 -8.75
N LEU A 94 1.64 -20.49 -7.56
CA LEU A 94 2.33 -21.61 -6.92
C LEU A 94 1.46 -22.12 -5.77
N LYS A 95 0.92 -23.33 -5.89
CA LYS A 95 0.00 -23.91 -4.90
C LYS A 95 0.22 -25.41 -4.76
N ASN A 96 0.40 -25.89 -3.53
CA ASN A 96 0.59 -27.32 -3.20
C ASN A 96 1.66 -28.01 -4.06
N GLY A 97 2.80 -27.34 -4.28
CA GLY A 97 3.90 -27.83 -5.12
C GLY A 97 3.63 -27.81 -6.62
N LYS A 98 2.47 -27.33 -7.06
CA LYS A 98 2.11 -27.18 -8.48
C LYS A 98 2.25 -25.72 -8.92
N THR A 99 2.67 -25.56 -10.16
CA THR A 99 2.76 -24.27 -10.85
C THR A 99 1.69 -24.18 -11.91
N GLN A 100 0.95 -23.08 -11.93
CA GLN A 100 -0.01 -22.75 -12.99
C GLN A 100 0.27 -21.35 -13.51
N VAL A 101 0.41 -21.22 -14.83
CA VAL A 101 0.53 -19.93 -15.51
C VAL A 101 -0.84 -19.54 -16.06
N ILE A 102 -1.21 -18.28 -15.84
CA ILE A 102 -2.46 -17.66 -16.25
C ILE A 102 -2.10 -16.42 -17.06
N GLU A 103 -2.68 -16.25 -18.24
CA GLU A 103 -2.48 -15.05 -19.04
C GLU A 103 -3.67 -14.11 -18.89
N PHE A 104 -3.41 -12.89 -18.44
CA PHE A 104 -4.37 -11.80 -18.34
C PHE A 104 -4.12 -10.78 -19.45
N PRO A 105 -5.14 -10.03 -19.89
CA PRO A 105 -4.98 -8.98 -20.90
C PRO A 105 -4.13 -7.79 -20.42
N LYS A 106 -3.91 -7.69 -19.10
CA LYS A 106 -3.12 -6.65 -18.43
C LYS A 106 -2.39 -7.27 -17.25
N GLU A 107 -1.29 -6.64 -16.84
CA GLU A 107 -0.54 -7.00 -15.64
C GLU A 107 -1.45 -7.11 -14.41
N LEU A 108 -1.33 -8.22 -13.69
CA LEU A 108 -1.95 -8.40 -12.38
C LEU A 108 -1.12 -7.64 -11.34
N ILE A 109 -1.78 -6.77 -10.59
CA ILE A 109 -1.11 -5.90 -9.60
C ILE A 109 -1.48 -6.24 -8.16
N ALA A 110 -2.61 -6.92 -7.96
CA ALA A 110 -3.03 -7.46 -6.68
C ALA A 110 -3.80 -8.76 -6.88
N GLY A 111 -3.67 -9.69 -5.95
CA GLY A 111 -4.41 -10.93 -6.01
C GLY A 111 -4.25 -11.79 -4.76
N THR A 112 -5.30 -12.54 -4.42
CA THR A 112 -5.30 -13.44 -3.26
C THR A 112 -5.90 -14.77 -3.64
N ILE A 113 -5.20 -15.84 -3.27
CA ILE A 113 -5.71 -17.20 -3.40
C ILE A 113 -6.58 -17.50 -2.18
N ILE A 114 -7.85 -17.79 -2.45
CA ILE A 114 -8.86 -18.17 -1.47
C ILE A 114 -9.43 -19.50 -1.93
N GLU A 115 -9.08 -20.57 -1.19
CA GLU A 115 -9.38 -21.94 -1.60
C GLU A 115 -8.93 -22.19 -3.04
N ASN A 116 -9.86 -22.45 -3.96
CA ASN A 116 -9.59 -22.72 -5.38
C ASN A 116 -9.75 -21.50 -6.30
N SER A 117 -9.94 -20.31 -5.73
CA SER A 117 -10.15 -19.09 -6.49
C SER A 117 -8.96 -18.14 -6.35
N LEU A 118 -8.52 -17.55 -7.45
CA LEU A 118 -7.69 -16.34 -7.44
C LEU A 118 -8.61 -15.14 -7.64
N VAL A 119 -8.77 -14.34 -6.59
CA VAL A 119 -9.43 -13.03 -6.70
C VAL A 119 -8.36 -12.02 -7.11
N TYR A 120 -8.52 -11.40 -8.28
CA TYR A 120 -7.46 -10.59 -8.90
C TYR A 120 -7.90 -9.14 -9.14
N ILE A 121 -6.90 -8.26 -9.27
CA ILE A 121 -7.02 -6.89 -9.75
C ILE A 121 -5.90 -6.65 -10.77
N LEU A 122 -6.29 -6.21 -11.96
CA LEU A 122 -5.39 -5.87 -13.05
C LEU A 122 -5.08 -4.37 -13.07
N ARG A 123 -3.99 -4.00 -13.73
CA ARG A 123 -3.48 -2.62 -13.80
C ARG A 123 -4.48 -1.59 -14.32
N ASP A 124 -5.44 -2.01 -15.14
CA ASP A 124 -6.48 -1.13 -15.70
C ASP A 124 -7.78 -1.11 -14.87
N ASN A 125 -7.70 -1.55 -13.61
CA ASN A 125 -8.80 -1.64 -12.65
C ASN A 125 -9.90 -2.66 -13.03
N ASN A 126 -9.62 -3.59 -13.95
CA ASN A 126 -10.41 -4.82 -14.06
C ASN A 126 -10.14 -5.72 -12.85
N PHE A 127 -11.17 -6.35 -12.32
CA PHE A 127 -11.06 -7.27 -11.20
C PHE A 127 -12.03 -8.43 -11.38
N GLY A 128 -11.76 -9.54 -10.71
CA GLY A 128 -12.57 -10.72 -10.92
C GLY A 128 -12.14 -11.92 -10.13
N ILE A 129 -12.69 -13.07 -10.52
CA ILE A 129 -12.44 -14.37 -9.93
C ILE A 129 -11.99 -15.30 -11.05
N TYR A 130 -10.78 -15.83 -10.91
CA TYR A 130 -10.28 -16.94 -11.71
C TYR A 130 -10.41 -18.24 -10.92
N ASP A 131 -11.07 -19.24 -11.51
CA ASP A 131 -11.20 -20.58 -10.91
C ASP A 131 -9.99 -21.42 -11.32
N LEU A 132 -9.14 -21.77 -10.35
CA LEU A 132 -7.88 -22.49 -10.59
C LEU A 132 -8.10 -23.92 -11.10
N SER A 133 -9.24 -24.54 -10.76
CA SER A 133 -9.56 -25.90 -11.22
C SER A 133 -10.16 -25.88 -12.63
N LYS A 134 -11.08 -24.96 -12.90
CA LYS A 134 -11.69 -24.79 -14.23
C LYS A 134 -10.76 -24.11 -15.23
N LYS A 135 -9.68 -23.51 -14.75
CA LYS A 135 -8.69 -22.76 -15.53
C LYS A 135 -9.33 -21.64 -16.35
N SER A 136 -10.32 -20.96 -15.78
CA SER A 136 -11.07 -19.91 -16.47
C SER A 136 -11.46 -18.78 -15.54
N ILE A 137 -11.63 -17.59 -16.13
CA ILE A 137 -12.25 -16.46 -15.46
C ILE A 137 -13.74 -16.79 -15.34
N VAL A 138 -14.23 -16.84 -14.10
CA VAL A 138 -15.63 -17.18 -13.78
C VAL A 138 -16.46 -15.96 -13.36
N TYR A 139 -15.80 -14.83 -13.16
CA TYR A 139 -16.38 -13.53 -12.87
C TYR A 139 -15.39 -12.43 -13.25
N ASN A 140 -15.84 -11.36 -13.89
CA ASN A 140 -15.01 -10.20 -14.21
C ASN A 140 -15.86 -8.93 -14.29
N GLU A 141 -15.37 -7.86 -13.69
CA GLU A 141 -15.94 -6.52 -13.76
C GLU A 141 -14.84 -5.49 -14.01
N LYS A 142 -15.25 -4.33 -14.52
CA LYS A 142 -14.34 -3.22 -14.77
C LYS A 142 -14.68 -2.05 -13.85
N GLY A 143 -13.73 -1.69 -12.98
CA GLY A 143 -13.81 -0.46 -12.21
C GLY A 143 -13.57 0.79 -13.06
N GLU A 144 -13.77 1.96 -12.47
CA GLU A 144 -13.49 3.23 -13.13
C GLU A 144 -12.01 3.33 -13.53
N LYS A 145 -11.73 4.03 -14.62
CA LYS A 145 -10.38 4.22 -15.14
C LYS A 145 -9.52 4.98 -14.12
N VAL A 146 -8.29 4.50 -13.93
CA VAL A 146 -7.27 5.14 -13.08
C VAL A 146 -6.06 5.54 -13.91
N PHE A 147 -5.45 6.68 -13.58
CA PHE A 147 -4.30 7.23 -14.31
C PHE A 147 -2.98 7.10 -13.55
N SER A 148 -3.04 7.10 -12.22
CA SER A 148 -1.89 6.96 -11.34
C SER A 148 -2.22 6.02 -10.19
N ILE A 149 -1.24 5.19 -9.82
CA ILE A 149 -1.38 4.16 -8.80
C ILE A 149 -0.20 4.30 -7.84
N ASP A 150 -0.51 4.39 -6.55
CA ASP A 150 0.47 4.24 -5.48
C ASP A 150 0.93 2.78 -5.41
N THR A 151 2.25 2.55 -5.39
CA THR A 151 2.83 1.19 -5.43
C THR A 151 2.44 0.33 -4.23
N ARG A 152 1.98 0.94 -3.13
CA ARG A 152 1.50 0.24 -1.91
C ARG A 152 0.10 -0.32 -2.11
N VAL A 153 -0.16 -0.93 -3.26
CA VAL A 153 -1.43 -1.58 -3.59
C VAL A 153 -1.68 -2.69 -2.56
N GLU A 154 -2.91 -2.72 -2.03
CA GLU A 154 -3.37 -3.80 -1.16
C GLU A 154 -3.94 -4.99 -1.93
N ASN A 155 -3.86 -6.16 -1.30
CA ASN A 155 -4.44 -7.38 -1.85
C ASN A 155 -5.87 -7.61 -1.33
N PRO A 156 -6.73 -8.32 -2.09
CA PRO A 156 -8.04 -8.74 -1.59
C PRO A 156 -7.95 -9.51 -0.28
N ILE A 157 -8.84 -9.25 0.67
CA ILE A 157 -8.88 -9.97 1.95
C ILE A 157 -10.18 -10.76 2.09
N GLN A 158 -10.09 -11.96 2.65
CA GLN A 158 -11.26 -12.74 3.02
C GLN A 158 -11.81 -12.26 4.36
N VAL A 159 -13.12 -12.00 4.39
CA VAL A 159 -13.90 -11.67 5.58
C VAL A 159 -15.04 -12.66 5.64
N GLU A 160 -14.85 -13.73 6.42
CA GLU A 160 -15.78 -14.87 6.49
C GLU A 160 -16.05 -15.47 5.09
N LYS A 161 -17.27 -15.36 4.59
CA LYS A 161 -17.70 -15.88 3.27
C LYS A 161 -17.58 -14.85 2.15
N LEU A 162 -17.18 -13.62 2.49
CA LEU A 162 -17.06 -12.52 1.55
C LEU A 162 -15.58 -12.19 1.31
N VAL A 163 -15.32 -11.51 0.20
CA VAL A 163 -14.00 -10.98 -0.12
C VAL A 163 -14.10 -9.50 -0.34
N VAL A 164 -13.26 -8.74 0.35
CA VAL A 164 -13.13 -7.30 0.16
C VAL A 164 -12.01 -7.06 -0.83
N VAL A 165 -12.35 -6.49 -1.98
CA VAL A 165 -11.45 -6.20 -3.09
C VAL A 165 -11.09 -4.72 -3.09
N PRO A 166 -9.81 -4.36 -2.85
CA PRO A 166 -9.33 -2.99 -2.86
C PRO A 166 -9.10 -2.44 -4.27
N LEU A 167 -10.09 -1.74 -4.84
CA LEU A 167 -9.94 -1.16 -6.17
C LEU A 167 -8.94 0.00 -6.19
N LEU A 168 -8.50 0.35 -7.40
CA LEU A 168 -7.44 1.33 -7.62
C LEU A 168 -7.93 2.79 -7.60
N ASN A 169 -9.25 2.98 -7.56
CA ASN A 169 -9.93 4.28 -7.60
C ASN A 169 -10.48 4.72 -6.23
N GLY A 170 -10.01 4.11 -5.13
CA GLY A 170 -10.44 4.48 -3.78
C GLY A 170 -11.77 3.88 -3.35
N LYS A 171 -12.24 2.85 -4.07
CA LYS A 171 -13.41 2.05 -3.68
C LYS A 171 -12.98 0.67 -3.16
N LEU A 172 -13.80 0.09 -2.30
CA LEU A 172 -13.79 -1.34 -1.98
C LEU A 172 -15.02 -1.97 -2.60
N VAL A 173 -14.86 -3.18 -3.13
CA VAL A 173 -15.96 -4.02 -3.57
C VAL A 173 -16.03 -5.24 -2.65
N VAL A 174 -17.22 -5.57 -2.17
CA VAL A 174 -17.46 -6.78 -1.37
C VAL A 174 -18.09 -7.83 -2.25
N LEU A 175 -17.34 -8.89 -2.55
CA LEU A 175 -17.76 -10.00 -3.39
C LEU A 175 -18.23 -11.19 -2.55
N ASN A 176 -19.31 -11.85 -3.00
CA ASN A 176 -19.63 -13.21 -2.58
C ASN A 176 -19.01 -14.19 -3.58
N LEU A 177 -18.04 -15.01 -3.14
CA LEU A 177 -17.35 -15.96 -4.03
C LEU A 177 -18.26 -17.06 -4.58
N LYS A 178 -19.26 -17.51 -3.79
CA LYS A 178 -20.18 -18.57 -4.19
C LYS A 178 -21.17 -18.09 -5.24
N GLU A 179 -21.75 -16.92 -5.00
CA GLU A 179 -22.77 -16.34 -5.88
C GLU A 179 -22.17 -15.55 -7.04
N ARG A 180 -20.87 -15.22 -6.98
CA ARG A 180 -20.14 -14.45 -7.99
C ARG A 180 -20.81 -13.10 -8.27
N LYS A 181 -21.16 -12.41 -7.18
CA LYS A 181 -21.85 -11.12 -7.25
C LYS A 181 -21.25 -10.13 -6.28
N ILE A 182 -21.32 -8.86 -6.66
CA ILE A 182 -21.06 -7.74 -5.75
C ILE A 182 -22.23 -7.65 -4.78
N VAL A 183 -21.91 -7.72 -3.49
CA VAL A 183 -22.87 -7.53 -2.40
C VAL A 183 -22.92 -6.06 -1.99
N LYS A 184 -21.78 -5.37 -2.06
CA LYS A 184 -21.68 -3.97 -1.63
C LYS A 184 -20.48 -3.28 -2.26
N GLU A 185 -20.65 -2.02 -2.60
CA GLU A 185 -19.55 -1.10 -2.87
C GLU A 185 -19.38 -0.11 -1.72
N ILE A 186 -18.13 0.24 -1.41
CA ILE A 186 -17.79 1.16 -0.33
C ILE A 186 -16.81 2.18 -0.89
N LEU A 187 -17.24 3.44 -0.98
CA LEU A 187 -16.34 4.55 -1.29
C LEU A 187 -15.44 4.82 -0.08
N VAL A 188 -14.12 4.74 -0.24
CA VAL A 188 -13.16 5.23 0.75
C VAL A 188 -12.83 6.69 0.46
N SER A 189 -12.48 6.99 -0.79
CA SER A 189 -12.05 8.32 -1.23
C SER A 189 -12.35 8.54 -2.71
N SER A 190 -12.54 9.80 -3.12
CA SER A 190 -12.89 10.22 -4.48
C SER A 190 -11.81 11.09 -5.14
N GLU A 191 -10.58 11.05 -4.63
CA GLU A 191 -9.46 11.79 -5.21
C GLU A 191 -9.10 11.28 -6.61
N SER A 192 -8.63 12.18 -7.48
CA SER A 192 -8.39 11.89 -8.90
C SER A 192 -7.05 11.22 -9.20
N SER A 193 -6.11 11.24 -8.25
CA SER A 193 -4.74 10.75 -8.42
C SER A 193 -4.27 9.99 -7.19
N LEU A 194 -3.51 8.91 -7.38
CA LEU A 194 -2.94 8.07 -6.31
C LEU A 194 -4.00 7.66 -5.28
N ASN A 195 -5.20 7.30 -5.74
CA ASN A 195 -6.35 7.09 -4.87
C ASN A 195 -6.61 5.60 -4.56
N ASN A 196 -5.72 4.69 -4.96
CA ASN A 196 -5.88 3.27 -4.62
C ASN A 196 -5.85 3.06 -3.11
N ILE A 197 -6.47 1.96 -2.69
CA ILE A 197 -6.37 1.51 -1.30
C ILE A 197 -4.92 1.10 -1.03
N ILE A 198 -4.33 1.73 -0.01
CA ILE A 198 -2.98 1.47 0.48
C ILE A 198 -2.96 0.75 1.83
N PHE A 199 -4.12 0.51 2.45
CA PHE A 199 -4.19 -0.29 3.66
C PHE A 199 -5.56 -0.94 3.75
N LEU A 200 -5.62 -2.22 4.07
CA LEU A 200 -6.87 -2.96 4.23
C LEU A 200 -6.69 -4.08 5.25
N LYS A 201 -7.41 -4.00 6.38
CA LYS A 201 -7.36 -5.04 7.41
C LYS A 201 -8.68 -5.12 8.18
N ARG A 202 -9.02 -6.32 8.64
CA ARG A 202 -10.06 -6.53 9.65
C ARG A 202 -9.41 -6.46 11.04
N LEU A 203 -9.88 -5.53 11.86
CA LEU A 203 -9.55 -5.44 13.29
C LEU A 203 -10.80 -5.84 14.08
N LYS A 204 -10.81 -7.06 14.63
CA LYS A 204 -12.01 -7.66 15.27
C LYS A 204 -13.20 -7.63 14.32
N ASN A 205 -14.24 -6.85 14.61
CA ASN A 205 -15.44 -6.69 13.77
C ASN A 205 -15.45 -5.37 12.96
N THR A 206 -14.32 -4.66 12.94
CA THR A 206 -14.17 -3.41 12.21
C THR A 206 -13.32 -3.63 10.96
N LEU A 207 -13.84 -3.25 9.81
CA LEU A 207 -13.06 -3.13 8.58
C LEU A 207 -12.35 -1.78 8.59
N ILE A 208 -11.02 -1.80 8.50
CA ILE A 208 -10.17 -0.62 8.42
C ILE A 208 -9.59 -0.55 7.00
N ALA A 209 -9.76 0.59 6.33
CA ALA A 209 -9.24 0.81 5.00
C ALA A 209 -8.71 2.23 4.82
N SER A 210 -7.63 2.39 4.06
CA SER A 210 -7.02 3.70 3.81
C SER A 210 -6.68 3.90 2.35
N THR A 211 -6.91 5.11 1.85
CA THR A 211 -6.15 5.67 0.72
C THR A 211 -5.03 6.57 1.26
N PRO A 212 -4.19 7.17 0.41
CA PRO A 212 -3.23 8.18 0.85
C PRO A 212 -3.83 9.47 1.43
N TYR A 213 -5.16 9.61 1.50
CA TYR A 213 -5.86 10.86 1.87
C TYR A 213 -6.77 10.73 3.08
N LYS A 214 -7.20 9.51 3.41
CA LYS A 214 -8.00 9.23 4.59
C LYS A 214 -8.01 7.75 4.94
N LEU A 215 -8.24 7.52 6.23
CA LEU A 215 -8.53 6.24 6.84
C LEU A 215 -10.02 6.18 7.16
N ILE A 216 -10.64 5.02 6.96
CA ILE A 216 -12.02 4.76 7.36
C ILE A 216 -12.09 3.52 8.24
N ALA A 217 -13.08 3.51 9.12
CA ALA A 217 -13.46 2.38 9.96
C ALA A 217 -14.95 2.10 9.77
N ILE A 218 -15.30 0.84 9.47
CA ILE A 218 -16.68 0.41 9.29
C ILE A 218 -16.95 -0.79 10.19
N ASN A 219 -17.95 -0.66 11.06
CA ASN A 219 -18.43 -1.74 11.93
C ASN A 219 -19.96 -1.63 12.10
N ASN A 220 -20.52 -2.36 13.08
CA ASN A 220 -21.94 -2.34 13.42
C ASN A 220 -22.43 -0.99 13.98
N GLN A 221 -21.54 -0.15 14.52
CA GLN A 221 -21.86 1.19 15.02
C GLN A 221 -21.85 2.25 13.91
N GLY A 222 -21.48 1.87 12.68
CA GLY A 222 -21.50 2.74 11.51
C GLY A 222 -20.11 2.97 10.92
N ARG A 223 -19.95 4.14 10.29
CA ARG A 223 -18.74 4.55 9.58
C ARG A 223 -18.09 5.74 10.28
N LYS A 224 -16.77 5.66 10.49
CA LYS A 224 -15.93 6.77 10.93
C LYS A 224 -14.85 7.04 9.89
N GLU A 225 -14.43 8.29 9.81
CA GLU A 225 -13.37 8.74 8.90
C GLU A 225 -12.34 9.56 9.66
N PHE A 226 -11.08 9.40 9.28
CA PHE A 226 -9.97 10.20 9.76
C PHE A 226 -9.18 10.70 8.56
N LYS A 227 -9.28 12.00 8.27
CA LYS A 227 -8.66 12.64 7.12
C LYS A 227 -7.21 13.03 7.45
N ARG A 228 -6.28 12.59 6.61
CA ARG A 228 -4.86 12.98 6.70
C ARG A 228 -4.15 12.64 5.40
N ASP A 229 -3.06 13.34 5.08
CA ASP A 229 -2.15 12.94 4.02
C ASP A 229 -1.31 11.75 4.47
N ILE A 230 -1.83 10.53 4.27
CA ILE A 230 -1.28 9.29 4.83
C ILE A 230 -0.11 8.79 3.98
N SER A 231 0.99 8.48 4.65
CA SER A 231 2.09 7.70 4.10
C SER A 231 2.07 6.26 4.60
N GLU A 232 1.70 5.98 5.84
CA GLU A 232 1.74 4.61 6.36
C GLU A 232 0.63 4.40 7.40
N VAL A 233 0.14 3.17 7.50
CA VAL A 233 -0.82 2.72 8.51
C VAL A 233 -0.35 1.36 9.02
N ILE A 234 -0.20 1.24 10.33
CA ILE A 234 0.06 -0.03 11.00
C ILE A 234 -0.94 -0.21 12.13
N ILE A 235 -1.25 -1.48 12.44
CA ILE A 235 -2.14 -1.85 13.53
C ILE A 235 -1.37 -2.76 14.47
N ASP A 236 -1.46 -2.46 15.76
CA ASP A 236 -0.94 -3.27 16.85
C ASP A 236 -2.00 -3.34 17.94
N ASP A 237 -2.42 -4.57 18.27
CA ASP A 237 -3.61 -4.84 19.08
C ASP A 237 -4.84 -4.02 18.65
N ASN A 238 -5.31 -3.11 19.51
CA ASN A 238 -6.45 -2.22 19.25
C ASN A 238 -6.02 -0.80 18.83
N SER A 239 -4.72 -0.56 18.68
CA SER A 239 -4.18 0.75 18.30
C SER A 239 -3.92 0.79 16.81
N ILE A 240 -4.32 1.89 16.18
CA ILE A 240 -4.05 2.17 14.78
C ILE A 240 -3.08 3.34 14.74
N PHE A 241 -1.88 3.12 14.22
CA PHE A 241 -0.90 4.19 14.03
C PHE A 241 -0.95 4.64 12.59
N VAL A 242 -1.22 5.93 12.40
CA VAL A 242 -1.25 6.57 11.09
C VAL A 242 -0.08 7.53 11.01
N PHE A 243 0.71 7.41 9.95
CA PHE A 243 1.85 8.25 9.63
C PHE A 243 1.46 9.14 8.45
N SER A 244 1.70 10.44 8.57
CA SER A 244 1.48 11.37 7.46
C SER A 244 2.75 11.70 6.70
N LYS A 245 2.53 12.10 5.43
CA LYS A 245 3.54 12.63 4.52
C LYS A 245 4.28 13.85 5.07
N ASP A 246 3.63 14.60 5.96
CA ASP A 246 4.21 15.78 6.63
C ASP A 246 5.06 15.42 7.86
N GLY A 247 5.15 14.15 8.25
CA GLY A 247 5.98 13.68 9.37
C GLY A 247 5.24 13.59 10.71
N LYS A 248 3.91 13.48 10.70
CA LYS A 248 3.12 13.29 11.92
C LYS A 248 2.77 11.82 12.14
N ILE A 249 2.90 11.34 13.37
CA ILE A 249 2.45 10.00 13.79
C ILE A 249 1.29 10.21 14.76
N SER A 250 0.14 9.60 14.52
CA SER A 250 -0.94 9.62 15.51
C SER A 250 -1.43 8.22 15.78
N LYS A 251 -1.60 7.95 17.08
CA LYS A 251 -2.18 6.73 17.62
C LYS A 251 -3.68 6.95 17.74
N LEU A 252 -4.45 6.12 17.07
CA LEU A 252 -5.91 6.12 17.11
C LEU A 252 -6.40 4.86 17.81
N ASP A 253 -7.59 4.92 18.38
CA ASP A 253 -8.33 3.72 18.76
C ASP A 253 -9.10 3.12 17.56
N ALA A 254 -9.81 2.01 17.79
CA ALA A 254 -10.61 1.33 16.77
C ALA A 254 -11.80 2.16 16.22
N THR A 255 -12.16 3.27 16.87
CA THR A 255 -13.18 4.24 16.43
C THR A 255 -12.59 5.41 15.65
N LEU A 256 -11.28 5.39 15.42
CA LEU A 256 -10.48 6.45 14.80
C LEU A 256 -10.36 7.72 15.64
N THR A 257 -10.58 7.63 16.95
CA THR A 257 -10.34 8.75 17.86
C THR A 257 -8.86 8.87 18.16
N VAL A 258 -8.30 10.08 18.03
CA VAL A 258 -6.89 10.34 18.34
C VAL A 258 -6.65 10.20 19.84
N GLN A 259 -5.77 9.27 20.20
CA GLN A 259 -5.34 9.01 21.57
C GLN A 259 -4.03 9.74 21.89
N ASP A 260 -3.14 9.84 20.90
CA ASP A 260 -1.88 10.57 21.01
C ASP A 260 -1.37 10.97 19.61
N GLU A 261 -0.56 12.02 19.54
CA GLU A 261 0.00 12.54 18.29
C GLU A 261 1.37 13.18 18.52
N LYS A 262 2.34 12.83 17.67
CA LYS A 262 3.70 13.39 17.69
C LYS A 262 4.16 13.83 16.31
N LYS A 263 4.74 15.02 16.23
CA LYS A 263 5.31 15.59 15.01
C LYS A 263 6.83 15.38 14.97
N PHE A 264 7.30 14.82 13.87
CA PHE A 264 8.71 14.72 13.51
C PHE A 264 8.95 15.65 12.32
N LYS A 265 9.48 16.85 12.61
CA LYS A 265 9.62 17.91 11.60
C LYS A 265 10.50 17.43 10.44
N PHE A 266 10.00 17.57 9.21
CA PHE A 266 10.66 17.14 7.97
C PHE A 266 10.84 15.62 7.79
N ALA A 267 10.20 14.81 8.64
CA ALA A 267 10.23 13.36 8.47
C ALA A 267 9.31 12.92 7.32
N HIS A 268 9.79 11.98 6.52
CA HIS A 268 9.09 11.34 5.44
C HIS A 268 9.16 9.83 5.62
N PHE A 269 8.20 9.29 6.38
CA PHE A 269 8.15 7.86 6.68
C PHE A 269 7.82 7.03 5.43
N SER A 270 8.66 6.04 5.13
CA SER A 270 8.48 5.09 4.03
C SER A 270 7.76 3.81 4.46
N VAL A 271 8.10 3.31 5.64
CA VAL A 271 7.58 2.07 6.21
C VAL A 271 7.65 2.16 7.74
N ALA A 272 6.74 1.48 8.42
CA ALA A 272 6.73 1.39 9.87
C ALA A 272 6.37 -0.02 10.35
N THR A 273 6.71 -0.32 11.60
CA THR A 273 6.34 -1.55 12.29
C THR A 273 6.23 -1.31 13.79
N VAL A 274 5.54 -2.21 14.48
CA VAL A 274 5.65 -2.33 15.94
C VAL A 274 6.51 -3.53 16.27
N TYR A 275 7.40 -3.38 17.25
CA TYR A 275 8.22 -4.47 17.80
C TYR A 275 8.50 -4.20 19.28
N LYS A 276 8.24 -5.18 20.16
CA LYS A 276 8.44 -5.07 21.61
C LYS A 276 7.90 -3.75 22.18
N ASP A 277 6.61 -3.49 21.94
CA ASP A 277 5.86 -2.33 22.45
C ASP A 277 6.36 -0.96 21.97
N ARG A 278 7.20 -0.92 20.91
CA ARG A 278 7.72 0.30 20.32
C ARG A 278 7.34 0.41 18.85
N VAL A 279 7.00 1.63 18.45
CA VAL A 279 6.76 1.99 17.06
C VAL A 279 8.09 2.39 16.42
N TYR A 280 8.46 1.68 15.36
CA TYR A 280 9.62 1.97 14.52
C TYR A 280 9.13 2.46 13.16
N ALA A 281 9.78 3.49 12.62
CA ALA A 281 9.51 3.96 11.27
C ALA A 281 10.82 4.37 10.60
N LEU A 282 10.95 4.02 9.32
CA LEU A 282 12.09 4.35 8.49
C LEU A 282 11.81 5.64 7.73
N ASP A 283 12.62 6.66 7.97
CA ASP A 283 12.65 7.89 7.19
C ASP A 283 13.31 7.66 5.83
N LYS A 284 12.88 8.41 4.80
CA LYS A 284 13.49 8.35 3.46
C LYS A 284 14.98 8.67 3.42
N GLN A 285 15.52 9.36 4.41
CA GLN A 285 16.96 9.64 4.52
C GLN A 285 17.74 8.50 5.20
N GLY A 286 17.08 7.42 5.62
CA GLY A 286 17.72 6.25 6.22
C GLY A 286 17.83 6.25 7.74
N TYR A 287 17.07 7.11 8.43
CA TYR A 287 16.94 7.13 9.89
C TYR A 287 15.78 6.25 10.38
#